data_AF-A0A364Y476-F1
#
_entry.id   AF-A0A364Y476-F1
#
_cell.length_a   1.000
_cell.length_b   1.000
_cell.length_c   1.000
_cell.angle_alpha   90.00
_cell.angle_beta   90.00
_cell.angle_gamma   90.00
#
_symmetry.space_group_name_H-M   'P 1'
#
loop_
_entity.id
_entity.type
_entity.pdbx_description
1 polymer ?
#
loop_
_entity_poly.entity_id
_entity_poly.type
_entity_poly.pdbx_seq_one_letter_code
_entity_poly.pdbx_strand_id
1 'polypeptide(L)'
;MASKIKVTRLIGKLKNVVTYLDQNRTLYVHQHIDQFFYMQRIQEIVTLVEQFDVVETRMNDIQRKLDTMCVHTITRLREDISWIRKHKESIEP
;
A
#
# COMPACT_ATOMS: atom_id res chain seq x y z
N MET A 1 -2.55 -6.70 -4.43
CA MET A 1 -2.68 -8.12 -4.02
C MET A 1 -1.65 -9.08 -4.64
N ALA A 2 -1.54 -9.20 -5.98
CA ALA A 2 -0.62 -10.17 -6.60
C ALA A 2 0.87 -9.98 -6.23
N SER A 3 1.33 -8.74 -6.06
CA SER A 3 2.70 -8.43 -5.66
C SER A 3 3.01 -8.87 -4.22
N LYS A 4 2.07 -8.70 -3.28
CA LYS A 4 2.23 -9.13 -1.88
C LYS A 4 2.37 -10.64 -1.76
N ILE A 5 1.56 -11.40 -2.52
CA ILE A 5 1.65 -12.87 -2.59
C ILE A 5 3.03 -13.31 -3.10
N LYS A 6 3.58 -12.62 -4.11
CA LYS A 6 4.93 -12.91 -4.63
C LYS A 6 6.01 -12.65 -3.57
N VAL A 7 5.91 -11.55 -2.81
CA VAL A 7 6.86 -11.22 -1.75
C VAL A 7 6.78 -12.19 -0.58
N THR A 8 5.58 -12.57 -0.12
CA THR A 8 5.40 -13.61 0.91
C THR A 8 6.02 -14.94 0.49
N ARG A 9 5.84 -15.32 -0.78
CA ARG A 9 6.47 -16.53 -1.34
C ARG A 9 8.00 -16.43 -1.36
N LEU A 10 8.55 -15.27 -1.69
CA LEU A 10 9.99 -15.02 -1.66
C LEU A 10 10.55 -15.14 -0.23
N ILE A 11 9.89 -14.54 0.76
CA ILE A 11 10.27 -14.67 2.17
C ILE A 11 10.31 -16.15 2.58
N GLY A 12 9.29 -16.93 2.20
CA GLY A 12 9.26 -18.37 2.46
C GLY A 12 10.45 -19.12 1.85
N LYS A 13 10.80 -18.81 0.59
CA LYS A 13 11.99 -19.38 -0.06
C LYS A 13 13.28 -19.02 0.66
N LEU A 14 13.44 -17.76 1.06
CA LEU A 14 14.63 -17.30 1.80
C LEU A 14 14.74 -17.99 3.17
N LYS A 15 13.63 -18.19 3.88
CA LYS A 15 13.59 -18.96 5.13
C LYS A 15 14.04 -20.41 4.92
N ASN A 16 13.58 -21.05 3.84
CA ASN A 16 14.02 -22.42 3.52
C ASN A 16 15.52 -22.48 3.22
N VAL A 17 16.07 -21.47 2.54
CA VAL A 17 17.53 -21.35 2.31
C VAL A 17 18.28 -21.21 3.63
N VAL A 18 17.81 -20.33 4.53
CA VAL A 18 18.38 -20.16 5.88
C VAL A 18 18.41 -21.49 6.63
N THR A 19 17.29 -22.22 6.67
CA THR A 19 17.21 -23.53 7.34
C THR A 19 18.14 -24.56 6.71
N TYR A 20 18.21 -24.61 5.38
CA TYR A 20 19.09 -25.55 4.67
C TYR A 20 20.57 -25.26 4.96
N LEU A 21 20.96 -23.99 4.95
CA LEU A 21 22.32 -23.56 5.28
C LEU A 21 22.67 -23.90 6.74
N ASP A 22 21.76 -23.64 7.68
CA ASP A 22 21.99 -23.98 9.09
C ASP A 22 22.18 -25.49 9.32
N GLN A 23 21.46 -26.32 8.57
CA GLN A 23 21.60 -27.78 8.61
C GLN A 23 22.89 -28.29 7.95
N ASN A 24 23.49 -27.50 7.05
CA ASN A 24 24.62 -27.92 6.21
C ASN A 24 25.81 -26.96 6.35
N ARG A 25 26.21 -26.66 7.60
CA ARG A 25 27.29 -25.70 7.94
C ARG A 25 28.66 -25.99 7.34
N THR A 26 28.87 -27.19 6.78
CA THR A 26 30.11 -27.59 6.10
C THR A 26 30.17 -27.16 4.64
N LEU A 27 29.09 -26.58 4.08
CA LEU A 27 29.07 -26.10 2.71
C LEU A 27 30.02 -24.91 2.53
N TYR A 28 30.80 -24.94 1.45
CA TYR A 28 31.74 -23.88 1.07
C TYR A 28 31.08 -22.50 0.96
N VAL A 29 29.77 -22.45 0.66
CA VAL A 29 28.99 -21.20 0.57
C VAL A 29 29.03 -20.38 1.87
N HIS A 30 29.18 -21.02 3.04
CA HIS A 30 29.31 -20.32 4.32
C HIS A 30 30.58 -19.45 4.42
N GLN A 31 31.59 -19.68 3.57
CA GLN A 31 32.77 -18.82 3.48
C GLN A 31 32.51 -17.49 2.78
N HIS A 32 31.39 -17.38 2.04
CA HIS A 32 31.07 -16.20 1.23
C HIS A 32 29.73 -15.56 1.58
N ILE A 33 28.75 -16.34 2.04
CA ILE A 33 27.43 -15.84 2.42
C ILE A 33 27.01 -16.53 3.71
N ASP A 34 27.09 -15.77 4.80
CA ASP A 34 26.63 -16.21 6.12
C ASP A 34 25.08 -16.24 6.15
N GLN A 35 24.52 -17.19 6.88
CA GLN A 35 23.10 -17.29 7.21
C GLN A 35 22.54 -15.95 7.74
N PHE A 36 23.38 -15.21 8.47
CA PHE A 36 23.07 -13.87 8.96
C PHE A 36 22.66 -12.91 7.83
N PHE A 37 23.32 -12.97 6.68
CA PHE A 37 22.97 -12.13 5.52
C PHE A 37 21.53 -12.37 5.08
N TYR A 38 21.12 -13.64 4.93
CA TYR A 38 19.76 -13.96 4.52
C TYR A 38 18.72 -13.59 5.58
N MET A 39 19.03 -13.77 6.86
CA MET A 39 18.15 -13.34 7.94
C MET A 39 17.94 -11.83 7.94
N GLN A 40 19.01 -11.06 7.76
CA GLN A 40 18.93 -9.60 7.65
C GLN A 40 18.07 -9.19 6.44
N ARG A 41 18.29 -9.80 5.27
CA ARG A 41 17.48 -9.50 4.07
C ARG A 41 16.00 -9.86 4.23
N ILE A 42 15.70 -10.95 4.94
CA ILE A 42 14.31 -11.29 5.27
C ILE A 42 13.68 -10.19 6.12
N GLN A 43 14.38 -9.72 7.16
CA GLN A 43 13.87 -8.65 8.03
C GLN A 43 13.65 -7.34 7.26
N GLU A 44 14.62 -6.93 6.43
CA GLU A 44 14.49 -5.74 5.58
C GLU A 44 13.26 -5.82 4.67
N ILE A 45 13.04 -6.97 4.01
CA ILE A 45 11.86 -7.17 3.14
C ILE A 45 10.57 -7.10 3.96
N VAL A 46 10.52 -7.72 5.15
CA VAL A 46 9.34 -7.68 6.02
C VAL A 46 9.01 -6.24 6.41
N THR A 47 10.00 -5.47 6.88
CA THR A 47 9.80 -4.06 7.25
C THR A 47 9.33 -3.22 6.07
N LEU A 48 9.87 -3.42 4.88
CA LEU A 48 9.42 -2.71 3.68
C LEU A 48 7.96 -3.04 3.34
N VAL A 49 7.55 -4.32 3.46
CA VAL A 49 6.15 -4.72 3.22
C VAL A 49 5.21 -4.04 4.20
N GLU A 50 5.57 -3.99 5.49
CA GLU A 50 4.78 -3.29 6.51
C GLU A 50 4.66 -1.79 6.21
N GLN A 51 5.76 -1.15 5.79
CA GLN A 51 5.74 0.25 5.37
C GLN A 51 4.83 0.48 4.16
N PHE A 52 4.86 -0.43 3.17
CA PHE A 52 3.97 -0.37 2.02
C PHE A 52 2.50 -0.48 2.42
N ASP A 53 2.16 -1.37 3.37
CA ASP A 53 0.78 -1.51 3.86
C ASP A 53 0.28 -0.21 4.53
N VAL A 54 1.14 0.46 5.30
CA VAL A 54 0.82 1.76 5.91
C VAL A 54 0.59 2.83 4.84
N VAL A 55 1.43 2.87 3.80
CA VAL A 55 1.27 3.82 2.69
C VAL A 55 -0.01 3.56 1.90
N GLU A 56 -0.31 2.29 1.60
CA GLU A 56 -1.54 1.89 0.91
C GLU A 56 -2.78 2.32 1.70
N THR A 57 -2.78 2.08 3.02
CA THR A 57 -3.87 2.51 3.91
C THR A 57 -4.06 4.03 3.90
N ARG A 58 -2.95 4.79 4.00
CA ARG A 58 -3.00 6.26 3.96
C ARG A 58 -3.49 6.79 2.61
N MET A 59 -3.08 6.16 1.50
CA MET A 59 -3.57 6.52 0.16
C MET A 59 -5.08 6.30 0.04
N ASN A 60 -5.59 5.17 0.53
CA ASN A 60 -7.01 4.87 0.51
C ASN A 60 -7.81 5.89 1.35
N ASP A 61 -7.30 6.30 2.50
CA ASP A 61 -7.93 7.33 3.33
C ASP A 61 -7.96 8.70 2.64
N ILE A 62 -6.86 9.09 1.99
CA ILE A 62 -6.79 10.34 1.22
C ILE A 62 -7.77 10.30 0.06
N GLN A 63 -7.83 9.20 -0.68
CA GLN A 63 -8.77 9.01 -1.79
C GLN A 63 -10.21 9.16 -1.31
N ARG A 64 -10.58 8.51 -0.20
CA ARG A 64 -11.92 8.61 0.37
C ARG A 64 -12.30 10.02 0.79
N LYS A 65 -11.34 10.77 1.35
CA LYS A 65 -11.54 12.19 1.70
C LYS A 65 -11.76 13.04 0.45
N LEU A 66 -10.96 12.84 -0.60
CA LEU A 66 -11.13 13.51 -1.88
C LEU A 66 -12.51 13.23 -2.49
N ASP A 67 -12.91 11.97 -2.55
CA ASP A 67 -14.23 11.58 -3.07
C ASP A 67 -15.35 12.27 -2.31
N THR A 68 -15.26 12.31 -0.98
CA THR A 68 -16.23 13.00 -0.11
C THR A 68 -16.29 14.50 -0.39
N MET A 69 -15.13 15.15 -0.51
CA MET A 69 -15.04 16.58 -0.82
C MET A 69 -15.59 16.92 -2.20
N CYS A 70 -15.30 16.08 -3.20
CA CYS A 70 -15.83 16.21 -4.56
C CYS A 70 -17.36 16.10 -4.56
N VAL A 71 -17.91 15.07 -3.90
CA VAL A 71 -19.37 14.90 -3.78
C VAL A 71 -20.00 16.11 -3.10
N HIS A 72 -19.44 16.56 -1.97
CA HIS A 72 -19.95 17.72 -1.24
C HIS A 72 -19.95 18.99 -2.09
N THR A 73 -18.86 19.22 -2.83
CA THR A 73 -18.73 20.37 -3.73
C THR A 73 -19.75 20.31 -4.87
N ILE A 74 -19.94 19.15 -5.49
CA ILE A 74 -20.94 18.96 -6.55
C ILE A 74 -22.35 19.19 -6.01
N THR A 75 -22.67 18.71 -4.82
CA THR A 75 -23.97 18.93 -4.18
C THR A 75 -24.23 20.42 -3.95
N ARG A 76 -23.27 21.15 -3.37
CA ARG A 76 -23.38 22.60 -3.18
C ARG A 76 -23.57 23.34 -4.50
N LEU A 77 -22.79 23.01 -5.52
CA LEU A 77 -22.93 23.62 -6.84
C LEU A 77 -24.33 23.38 -7.43
N ARG A 78 -24.93 22.20 -7.22
CA ARG A 78 -26.31 21.92 -7.66
C ARG A 78 -27.33 22.75 -6.90
N GLU A 79 -27.16 22.91 -5.58
CA GLU A 79 -28.00 23.76 -4.75
C GLU A 79 -27.93 25.22 -5.22
N ASP A 80 -26.72 25.74 -5.47
CA ASP A 80 -26.49 27.10 -5.97
C ASP A 80 -27.15 27.31 -7.34
N ILE A 81 -26.96 26.37 -8.28
CA ILE A 81 -27.61 26.43 -9.61
C ILE A 81 -29.13 26.40 -9.47
N SER A 82 -29.67 25.56 -8.58
CA SER A 82 -31.10 25.49 -8.35
C SER A 82 -31.65 26.78 -7.76
N TRP A 83 -30.92 27.39 -6.82
CA TRP A 83 -31.28 28.69 -6.23
C TRP A 83 -31.29 29.79 -7.29
N ILE A 84 -30.24 29.87 -8.13
CA ILE A 84 -30.16 30.84 -9.23
C ILE A 84 -31.34 30.69 -10.17
N ARG A 85 -31.66 29.46 -10.60
CA ARG A 85 -32.78 29.20 -11.52
C ARG A 85 -34.11 29.70 -10.96
N LYS A 86 -34.39 29.40 -9.69
CA LYS A 86 -35.63 29.80 -9.03
C LYS A 86 -35.77 31.32 -8.91
N HIS A 87 -34.67 32.04 -8.70
CA HIS A 87 -34.71 33.50 -8.53
C HIS A 87 -34.58 34.26 -9.86
N LYS A 88 -34.05 33.63 -10.91
CA LYS A 88 -34.03 34.21 -12.27
C LYS A 88 -35.46 34.36 -12.83
N GLU A 89 -36.34 33.39 -12.56
CA GLU A 89 -37.77 33.45 -12.90
C GLU A 89 -38.55 34.54 -12.14
N SER A 90 -37.99 35.13 -11.06
CA SER A 90 -38.62 36.21 -10.30
C SER A 90 -38.19 37.62 -10.75
N ILE A 91 -37.19 37.72 -11.63
CA ILE A 91 -36.54 38.98 -12.03
C ILE A 91 -36.83 39.32 -13.50
N GLU A 92 -37.24 38.35 -14.33
CA GLU A 92 -37.82 38.63 -15.67
C GLU A 92 -39.36 38.76 -15.55
N PRO A 93 -39.95 39.93 -15.90
CA PRO A 93 -41.40 40.16 -15.86
C PRO A 93 -42.19 39.39 -16.91
#